data_AF-A0AA37SIC0-F1
#
_entry.id   AF-A0AA37SIC0-F1
#
_cell.length_a   1.000
_cell.length_b   1.000
_cell.length_c   1.000
_cell.angle_alpha   90.00
_cell.angle_beta   90.00
_cell.angle_gamma   90.00
#
_symmetry.space_group_name_H-M   'P 1'
#
loop_
_entity.id
_entity.type
_entity.pdbx_description
1 polymer ?
#
loop_
_entity_poly.entity_id
_entity_poly.type
_entity_poly.pdbx_seq_one_letter_code
_entity_poly.pdbx_strand_id
1 'polypeptide(L)'
;MSGFGAYTMRTEYAVLFGQDEKSLGFRYFDPFLTADRNMSYALPNRLSSFFEERIFLHPHDLRFYNRTQLMPRMGFTKLISTEAFSEDDFCGSYVGDIALGKKISEIIEKTSQTTQIIYAVTMENHGPWKPVDGIDYKDPLEIYDFHARNSDILLDMLDQKLSVLGKKAVLAFFGDHRPSIPGYNSPEGSKSTPFVIKTYHSSADFDFPQGIHLTPAEFSEKIIRSLGKSFRPS
;
A
#
# COMPACT_ATOMS: atom_id res chain seq x y z
N MET A 1 8.08 -12.44 -4.73
CA MET A 1 8.86 -11.90 -3.59
C MET A 1 9.06 -12.99 -2.57
N SER A 2 10.13 -12.92 -1.78
CA SER A 2 10.48 -13.95 -0.79
C SER A 2 9.66 -13.91 0.51
N GLY A 3 8.79 -12.90 0.71
CA GLY A 3 7.93 -12.77 1.89
C GLY A 3 6.88 -13.88 1.96
N PHE A 4 6.89 -14.63 3.06
CA PHE A 4 5.82 -15.55 3.43
C PHE A 4 5.47 -15.25 4.89
N GLY A 5 4.23 -14.81 5.15
CA GLY A 5 3.74 -14.56 6.50
C GLY A 5 4.36 -13.39 7.27
N ALA A 6 5.34 -12.69 6.69
CA ALA A 6 6.03 -11.55 7.30
C ALA A 6 6.80 -10.77 6.22
N TYR A 7 7.40 -9.65 6.65
CA TYR A 7 8.35 -8.82 5.90
C TYR A 7 7.73 -7.82 4.90
N THR A 8 6.61 -7.19 5.28
CA THR A 8 6.01 -6.04 4.56
C THR A 8 7.05 -5.01 4.11
N MET A 9 8.07 -4.73 4.94
CA MET A 9 9.12 -3.75 4.64
C MET A 9 9.94 -4.08 3.37
N ARG A 10 10.03 -5.35 2.94
CA ARG A 10 10.71 -5.72 1.69
C ARG A 10 9.92 -5.27 0.47
N THR A 11 8.62 -5.57 0.46
CA THR A 11 7.73 -5.14 -0.62
C THR A 11 7.57 -3.62 -0.61
N GLU A 12 7.41 -3.03 0.57
CA GLU A 12 7.37 -1.57 0.76
C GLU A 12 8.63 -0.91 0.18
N TYR A 13 9.84 -1.37 0.54
CA TYR A 13 11.08 -0.85 -0.02
C TYR A 13 11.14 -1.02 -1.54
N ALA A 14 10.84 -2.21 -2.06
CA ALA A 14 10.92 -2.47 -3.50
C ALA A 14 9.96 -1.58 -4.31
N VAL A 15 8.76 -1.31 -3.80
CA VAL A 15 7.82 -0.37 -4.43
C VAL A 15 8.30 1.08 -4.26
N LEU A 16 8.75 1.48 -3.07
CA LEU A 16 9.20 2.85 -2.83
C LEU A 16 10.45 3.20 -3.64
N PHE A 17 11.42 2.30 -3.76
CA PHE A 17 12.70 2.59 -4.41
C PHE A 17 12.80 2.08 -5.85
N GLY A 18 11.88 1.23 -6.30
CA GLY A 18 11.95 0.61 -7.63
C GLY A 18 13.14 -0.34 -7.79
N GLN A 19 13.57 -0.99 -6.71
CA GLN A 19 14.75 -1.87 -6.66
C GLN A 19 14.33 -3.32 -6.36
N ASP A 20 14.85 -4.26 -7.15
CA ASP A 20 14.58 -5.68 -6.96
C ASP A 20 15.49 -6.31 -5.89
N GLU A 21 15.11 -7.49 -5.37
CA GLU A 21 15.91 -8.22 -4.39
C GLU A 21 17.34 -8.52 -4.90
N LYS A 22 17.50 -8.74 -6.22
CA LYS A 22 18.80 -9.03 -6.84
C LYS A 22 19.78 -7.86 -6.72
N SER A 23 19.30 -6.63 -6.94
CA SER A 23 20.08 -5.40 -6.83
C SER A 23 20.51 -5.08 -5.40
N LEU A 24 19.80 -5.63 -4.41
CA LEU A 24 20.08 -5.43 -2.99
C LEU A 24 21.15 -6.37 -2.45
N GLY A 25 21.47 -7.47 -3.14
CA GLY A 25 22.37 -8.50 -2.62
C GLY A 25 21.94 -8.95 -1.22
N PHE A 26 22.87 -9.11 -0.28
CA PHE A 26 22.54 -9.49 1.11
C PHE A 26 21.64 -8.48 1.87
N ARG A 27 21.46 -7.26 1.37
CA ARG A 27 20.62 -6.23 2.02
C ARG A 27 19.13 -6.51 1.88
N TYR A 28 18.73 -7.48 1.05
CA TYR A 28 17.30 -7.78 0.83
C TYR A 28 16.58 -8.26 2.10
N PHE A 29 17.30 -8.80 3.09
CA PHE A 29 16.71 -9.29 4.34
C PHE A 29 16.09 -8.16 5.18
N ASP A 30 16.75 -7.00 5.20
CA ASP A 30 16.29 -5.74 5.78
C ASP A 30 16.83 -4.56 4.95
N PRO A 31 16.10 -4.17 3.89
CA PRO A 31 16.58 -3.15 2.97
C PRO A 31 16.60 -1.74 3.59
N PHE A 32 15.82 -1.51 4.65
CA PHE A 32 15.75 -0.22 5.32
C PHE A 32 17.01 0.14 6.11
N LEU A 33 17.80 -0.83 6.55
CA LEU A 33 19.12 -0.59 7.18
C LEU A 33 20.08 0.23 6.31
N THR A 34 19.81 0.30 5.01
CA THR A 34 20.70 0.89 4.02
C THR A 34 19.99 1.82 3.05
N ALA A 35 18.72 2.13 3.31
CA ALA A 35 17.88 2.99 2.49
C ALA A 35 18.47 4.40 2.33
N ASP A 36 19.22 4.87 3.34
CA ASP A 36 19.88 6.18 3.36
C ASP A 36 20.75 6.46 2.14
N ARG A 37 21.35 5.42 1.56
CA ARG A 37 22.21 5.55 0.38
C ARG A 37 21.44 5.77 -0.92
N ASN A 38 20.13 5.56 -0.88
CA ASN A 38 19.25 5.44 -2.04
C ASN A 38 18.06 6.41 -1.99
N MET A 39 18.02 7.36 -1.05
CA MET A 39 16.84 8.20 -0.78
C MET A 39 16.33 8.96 -2.00
N SER A 40 17.21 9.35 -2.93
CA SER A 40 16.82 10.00 -4.19
C SER A 40 16.00 9.10 -5.12
N TYR A 41 16.07 7.78 -4.95
CA TYR A 41 15.25 6.82 -5.69
C TYR A 41 13.88 6.58 -5.06
N ALA A 42 13.65 7.02 -3.82
CA ALA A 42 12.36 6.87 -3.18
C ALA A 42 11.28 7.63 -3.96
N LEU A 43 10.14 6.97 -4.19
CA LEU A 43 9.02 7.45 -4.99
C LEU A 43 8.56 8.86 -4.57
N PRO A 44 8.41 9.20 -3.27
CA PRO A 44 8.02 10.55 -2.87
C PRO A 44 9.07 11.62 -3.25
N ASN A 45 10.36 11.34 -3.05
CA ASN A 45 11.44 12.22 -3.48
C ASN A 45 11.47 12.40 -5.00
N ARG A 46 11.37 11.30 -5.78
CA ARG A 46 11.34 11.32 -7.25
C ARG A 46 10.18 12.15 -7.80
N LEU A 47 9.05 12.18 -7.09
CA LEU A 47 7.83 12.86 -7.53
C LEU A 47 7.58 14.19 -6.80
N SER A 48 8.57 14.70 -6.05
CA SER A 48 8.44 15.91 -5.24
C SER A 48 8.08 17.17 -6.02
N SER A 49 8.43 17.24 -7.31
CA SER A 49 8.05 18.35 -8.20
C SER A 49 6.60 18.30 -8.68
N PHE A 50 5.93 17.14 -8.55
CA PHE A 50 4.56 16.93 -9.04
C PHE A 50 3.53 16.87 -7.92
N PHE A 51 3.94 16.41 -6.73
CA PHE A 51 3.06 16.26 -5.57
C PHE A 51 3.59 17.08 -4.41
N GLU A 52 2.87 18.15 -4.08
CA GLU A 52 3.19 19.02 -2.95
C GLU A 52 3.05 18.28 -1.62
N GLU A 53 1.91 17.60 -1.42
CA GLU A 53 1.69 16.76 -0.26
C GLU A 53 2.05 15.31 -0.55
N ARG A 54 2.89 14.73 0.30
CA ARG A 54 3.36 13.35 0.17
C ARG A 54 3.14 12.68 1.51
N ILE A 55 2.06 11.92 1.62
CA ILE A 55 1.53 11.43 2.88
C ILE A 55 1.86 9.94 3.02
N PHE A 56 2.50 9.58 4.13
CA PHE A 56 2.61 8.20 4.57
C PHE A 56 1.54 7.94 5.63
N LEU A 57 0.69 6.95 5.40
CA LEU A 57 -0.44 6.60 6.25
C LEU A 57 -0.32 5.13 6.65
N HIS A 58 -0.15 4.86 7.94
CA HIS A 58 -0.11 3.49 8.42
C HIS A 58 -0.70 3.47 9.82
N PRO A 59 -1.86 2.83 10.06
CA PRO A 59 -2.55 2.86 11.34
C PRO A 59 -1.89 1.91 12.34
N HIS A 60 -0.58 2.05 12.53
CA HIS A 60 0.24 1.36 13.51
C HIS A 60 1.37 2.28 13.99
N ASP A 61 2.08 1.84 15.03
CA ASP A 61 3.28 2.51 15.54
C ASP A 61 4.37 2.59 14.46
N LEU A 62 4.71 3.82 14.06
CA LEU A 62 5.71 4.13 13.03
C LEU A 62 7.15 3.94 13.50
N ARG A 63 7.41 3.63 14.77
CA ARG A 63 8.74 3.21 15.23
C ARG A 63 9.11 1.85 14.66
N PHE A 64 8.12 1.01 14.33
CA PHE A 64 8.37 -0.24 13.60
C PHE A 64 9.02 0.07 12.26
N TYR A 65 10.05 -0.73 11.94
CA TYR A 65 10.89 -0.54 10.76
C TYR A 65 11.51 0.86 10.63
N ASN A 66 11.62 1.60 11.74
CA ASN A 66 12.19 2.95 11.80
C ASN A 66 11.47 3.96 10.87
N ARG A 67 10.17 3.76 10.60
CA ARG A 67 9.41 4.60 9.66
C ARG A 67 9.34 6.07 10.09
N THR A 68 9.32 6.37 11.39
CA THR A 68 9.38 7.75 11.91
C THR A 68 10.59 8.52 11.36
N GLN A 69 11.75 7.89 11.22
CA GLN A 69 12.96 8.54 10.71
C GLN A 69 13.12 8.37 9.20
N LEU A 70 12.74 7.22 8.65
CA LEU A 70 12.98 6.89 7.25
C LEU A 70 11.98 7.56 6.31
N MET A 71 10.69 7.60 6.65
CA MET A 71 9.66 8.14 5.75
C MET A 71 9.86 9.63 5.42
N PRO A 72 10.20 10.52 6.38
CA PRO A 72 10.52 11.90 6.04
C PRO A 72 11.71 12.02 5.09
N ARG A 73 12.74 11.18 5.28
CA ARG A 73 13.95 11.18 4.43
C ARG A 73 13.69 10.63 3.03
N MET A 74 12.70 9.73 2.89
CA MET A 74 12.18 9.27 1.60
C MET A 74 11.33 10.33 0.88
N GLY A 75 11.06 11.47 1.53
CA GLY A 75 10.39 12.63 0.95
C GLY A 75 8.95 12.81 1.40
N PHE A 76 8.41 11.97 2.28
CA PHE A 76 7.07 12.17 2.81
C PHE A 76 7.02 13.45 3.67
N THR A 77 6.05 14.31 3.40
CA THR A 77 5.84 15.58 4.10
C THR A 77 4.92 15.44 5.31
N LYS A 78 4.15 14.35 5.38
CA LYS A 78 3.22 14.08 6.46
C LYS A 78 3.20 12.60 6.80
N LEU A 79 3.24 12.29 8.09
CA LEU A 79 3.05 10.95 8.63
C LEU A 79 1.72 10.93 9.39
N ILE A 80 0.91 9.89 9.16
CA ILE A 80 -0.35 9.66 9.85
C ILE A 80 -0.34 8.24 10.38
N SER A 81 -0.53 8.10 11.70
CA SER A 81 -0.45 6.85 12.44
C SER A 81 -1.74 6.53 13.20
N THR A 82 -1.74 5.47 14.03
CA THR A 82 -2.91 4.98 14.79
C THR A 82 -3.64 6.07 15.56
N GLU A 83 -2.95 7.11 16.04
CA GLU A 83 -3.53 8.20 16.83
C GLU A 83 -4.55 9.03 16.04
N ALA A 84 -4.62 8.87 14.71
CA ALA A 84 -5.63 9.49 13.87
C ALA A 84 -6.97 8.72 13.83
N PHE A 85 -7.07 7.60 14.55
CA PHE A 85 -8.21 6.69 14.60
C PHE A 85 -8.69 6.52 16.04
N SER A 86 -9.97 6.22 16.19
CA SER A 86 -10.65 5.97 17.47
C SER A 86 -10.78 4.46 17.75
N GLU A 87 -11.22 4.10 18.95
CA GLU A 87 -11.47 2.68 19.30
C GLU A 87 -12.54 2.04 18.40
N ASP A 88 -13.54 2.82 17.97
CA ASP A 88 -14.63 2.37 17.08
C ASP A 88 -14.15 2.07 15.66
N ASP A 89 -12.93 2.47 15.30
CA ASP A 89 -12.33 2.21 13.99
C ASP A 89 -11.63 0.85 13.91
N PHE A 90 -11.56 0.09 15.02
CA PHE A 90 -10.89 -1.20 15.06
C PHE A 90 -11.79 -2.33 14.55
N CYS A 91 -11.18 -3.25 13.80
CA CYS A 91 -11.77 -4.51 13.38
C CYS A 91 -10.86 -5.65 13.89
N GLY A 92 -11.25 -6.28 15.00
CA GLY A 92 -10.40 -7.22 15.70
C GLY A 92 -9.24 -6.51 16.43
N SER A 93 -8.00 -6.85 16.10
CA SER A 93 -6.81 -6.32 16.82
C SER A 93 -6.28 -4.99 16.27
N TYR A 94 -6.70 -4.59 15.08
CA TYR A 94 -6.13 -3.46 14.35
C TYR A 94 -7.22 -2.54 13.82
N VAL A 95 -6.83 -1.31 13.44
CA VAL A 95 -7.70 -0.40 12.69
C VAL A 95 -8.16 -1.09 11.41
N GLY A 96 -9.47 -1.08 11.18
CA GLY A 96 -10.08 -1.72 10.03
C GLY A 96 -9.81 -0.97 8.72
N ASP A 97 -9.74 -1.72 7.63
CA ASP A 97 -9.52 -1.23 6.27
C ASP A 97 -10.67 -0.32 5.82
N ILE A 98 -11.90 -0.55 6.28
CA ILE A 98 -13.03 0.37 6.04
C ILE A 98 -12.78 1.74 6.68
N ALA A 99 -12.31 1.78 7.93
CA ALA A 99 -11.98 3.03 8.61
C ALA A 99 -10.81 3.73 7.94
N LEU A 100 -9.79 2.97 7.52
CA LEU A 100 -8.68 3.48 6.73
C LEU A 100 -9.14 4.10 5.41
N GLY A 101 -10.08 3.46 4.71
CA GLY A 101 -10.66 3.94 3.45
C GLY A 101 -11.45 5.23 3.62
N LYS A 102 -12.22 5.37 4.71
CA LYS A 102 -12.88 6.62 5.08
C LYS A 102 -11.83 7.72 5.31
N LYS A 103 -10.76 7.42 6.05
CA LYS A 103 -9.68 8.39 6.31
C LYS A 103 -8.97 8.85 5.04
N ILE A 104 -8.65 7.94 4.13
CA ILE A 104 -8.06 8.28 2.84
C ILE A 104 -9.03 9.16 2.03
N SER A 105 -10.31 8.81 2.01
CA SER A 105 -11.34 9.58 1.31
C SER A 105 -11.48 11.00 1.87
N GLU A 106 -11.44 11.17 3.20
CA GLU A 106 -11.42 12.48 3.85
C GLU A 106 -10.18 13.30 3.47
N ILE A 107 -9.00 12.67 3.41
CA ILE A 107 -7.76 13.35 3.01
C ILE A 107 -7.88 13.86 1.57
N ILE A 108 -8.43 13.03 0.67
CA ILE A 108 -8.66 13.39 -0.74
C ILE A 108 -9.66 14.57 -0.83
N GLU A 109 -10.70 14.60 0.00
CA GLU A 109 -11.72 15.67 0.00
C GLU A 109 -11.22 17.01 0.53
N LYS A 110 -10.49 16.98 1.65
CA LYS A 110 -10.02 18.19 2.33
C LYS A 110 -9.08 19.02 1.47
N THR A 111 -8.47 18.41 0.46
CA THR A 111 -7.42 19.02 -0.34
C THR A 111 -7.87 19.27 -1.78
N SER A 112 -8.76 20.26 -1.93
CA SER A 112 -9.19 20.71 -3.26
C SER A 112 -8.12 21.48 -4.02
N GLN A 113 -7.02 21.91 -3.39
CA GLN A 113 -6.04 22.83 -3.99
C GLN A 113 -4.60 22.30 -4.16
N THR A 114 -4.19 21.19 -3.53
CA THR A 114 -2.82 20.65 -3.71
C THR A 114 -2.82 19.27 -4.37
N THR A 115 -1.73 18.94 -5.05
CA THR A 115 -1.51 17.61 -5.60
C THR A 115 -0.92 16.71 -4.53
N GLN A 116 -1.50 15.52 -4.37
CA GLN A 116 -1.13 14.61 -3.29
C GLN A 116 -0.69 13.23 -3.81
N ILE A 117 0.26 12.62 -3.12
CA ILE A 117 0.48 11.17 -3.13
C ILE A 117 0.21 10.65 -1.71
N ILE A 118 -0.61 9.61 -1.62
CA ILE A 118 -0.91 8.92 -0.36
C ILE A 118 -0.37 7.50 -0.49
N TYR A 119 0.62 7.16 0.34
CA TYR A 119 1.13 5.80 0.46
C TYR A 119 0.55 5.22 1.76
N ALA A 120 -0.44 4.33 1.61
CA ALA A 120 -1.15 3.71 2.71
C ALA A 120 -0.68 2.26 2.91
N VAL A 121 -0.42 1.87 4.16
CA VAL A 121 -0.10 0.49 4.55
C VAL A 121 -1.17 0.03 5.53
N THR A 122 -1.98 -0.95 5.13
CA THR A 122 -3.05 -1.52 5.96
C THR A 122 -2.50 -2.35 7.12
N MET A 123 -3.37 -2.69 8.08
CA MET A 123 -3.03 -3.58 9.20
C MET A 123 -4.07 -4.67 9.46
N GLU A 124 -5.32 -4.53 8.99
CA GLU A 124 -6.42 -5.41 9.39
C GLU A 124 -6.13 -6.90 9.13
N ASN A 125 -5.53 -7.21 7.98
CA ASN A 125 -5.19 -8.57 7.58
C ASN A 125 -3.95 -9.15 8.29
N HIS A 126 -3.31 -8.41 9.20
CA HIS A 126 -2.11 -8.87 9.89
C HIS A 126 -2.45 -9.93 10.94
N GLY A 127 -1.84 -11.11 10.84
CA GLY A 127 -2.00 -12.18 11.82
C GLY A 127 -1.20 -11.95 13.12
N PRO A 128 -1.52 -12.65 14.21
CA PRO A 128 -2.64 -13.59 14.36
C PRO A 128 -3.99 -12.87 14.48
N TRP A 129 -5.01 -13.38 13.79
CA TRP A 129 -6.36 -12.80 13.86
C TRP A 129 -7.08 -13.24 15.12
N LYS A 130 -7.71 -12.28 15.80
CA LYS A 130 -8.65 -12.58 16.89
C LYS A 130 -10.03 -12.82 16.29
N PRO A 131 -10.89 -13.61 16.95
CA PRO A 131 -12.31 -13.63 16.63
C PRO A 131 -12.87 -12.20 16.63
N VAL A 132 -13.73 -11.91 15.67
CA VAL A 132 -14.45 -10.63 15.59
C VAL A 132 -15.75 -10.79 16.37
N ASP A 133 -16.07 -9.80 17.19
CA ASP A 133 -17.27 -9.85 18.04
C ASP A 133 -18.53 -10.13 17.22
N GLY A 134 -19.34 -11.07 17.69
CA GLY A 134 -20.57 -11.49 17.01
C GLY A 134 -20.37 -12.46 15.85
N ILE A 135 -19.14 -12.89 15.54
CA ILE A 135 -18.88 -13.89 14.50
C ILE A 135 -18.05 -15.06 15.05
N ASP A 136 -18.64 -16.25 15.06
CA ASP A 136 -17.97 -17.51 15.46
C ASP A 136 -17.28 -18.15 14.26
N TYR A 137 -16.05 -17.72 13.98
CA TYR A 137 -15.21 -18.37 12.98
C TYR A 137 -14.45 -19.54 13.60
N LYS A 138 -14.61 -20.72 13.00
CA LYS A 138 -13.97 -21.95 13.49
C LYS A 138 -12.68 -22.28 12.74
N ASP A 139 -12.48 -21.66 11.57
CA ASP A 139 -11.33 -21.85 10.70
C ASP A 139 -10.55 -20.54 10.53
N PRO A 140 -9.21 -20.52 10.76
CA PRO A 140 -8.36 -19.38 10.45
C PRO A 140 -8.51 -18.83 9.02
N LEU A 141 -8.85 -19.68 8.04
CA LEU A 141 -9.12 -19.23 6.67
C LEU A 141 -10.40 -18.39 6.59
N GLU A 142 -11.46 -18.74 7.31
CA GLU A 142 -12.70 -17.97 7.35
C GLU A 142 -12.48 -16.58 7.99
N ILE A 143 -11.66 -16.53 9.05
CA ILE A 143 -11.29 -15.26 9.69
C ILE A 143 -10.50 -14.38 8.71
N TYR A 144 -9.52 -14.96 8.02
CA TYR A 144 -8.74 -14.24 7.01
C TYR A 144 -9.62 -13.75 5.85
N ASP A 145 -10.52 -14.60 5.34
CA ASP A 145 -11.44 -14.25 4.25
C ASP A 145 -12.35 -13.07 4.63
N PHE A 146 -12.83 -13.02 5.87
CA PHE A 146 -13.58 -11.87 6.38
C PHE A 146 -12.78 -10.57 6.31
N HIS A 147 -11.55 -10.55 6.84
CA HIS A 147 -10.72 -9.35 6.79
C HIS A 147 -10.31 -8.99 5.35
N ALA A 148 -10.04 -9.99 4.50
CA ALA A 148 -9.74 -9.78 3.09
C ALA A 148 -10.91 -9.14 2.33
N ARG A 149 -12.17 -9.47 2.67
CA ARG A 149 -13.36 -8.79 2.12
C ARG A 149 -13.43 -7.33 2.55
N ASN A 150 -12.96 -6.97 3.75
CA ASN A 150 -12.87 -5.56 4.15
C ASN A 150 -11.81 -4.79 3.34
N SER A 151 -10.72 -5.44 2.95
CA SER A 151 -9.76 -4.86 1.99
C SER A 151 -10.36 -4.66 0.60
N ASP A 152 -11.23 -5.56 0.14
CA ASP A 152 -11.97 -5.42 -1.11
C ASP A 152 -12.96 -4.23 -1.06
N ILE A 153 -13.66 -4.06 0.06
CA ILE A 153 -14.51 -2.89 0.32
C ILE A 153 -13.67 -1.60 0.32
N LEU A 154 -12.49 -1.60 0.95
CA LEU A 154 -11.56 -0.47 0.89
C LEU A 154 -11.20 -0.13 -0.57
N LEU A 155 -10.89 -1.14 -1.39
CA LEU A 155 -10.57 -0.93 -2.80
C LEU A 155 -11.76 -0.31 -3.56
N ASP A 156 -12.98 -0.81 -3.36
CA ASP A 156 -14.20 -0.26 -3.96
C ASP A 156 -14.47 1.18 -3.51
N MET A 157 -14.32 1.49 -2.22
CA MET A 157 -14.46 2.86 -1.70
C MET A 157 -13.50 3.84 -2.39
N LEU A 158 -12.24 3.45 -2.57
CA LEU A 158 -11.25 4.27 -3.27
C LEU A 158 -11.57 4.39 -4.77
N ASP A 159 -12.04 3.31 -5.41
CA ASP A 159 -12.46 3.33 -6.81
C ASP A 159 -13.60 4.31 -7.06
N GLN A 160 -14.65 4.22 -6.24
CA GLN A 160 -15.80 5.11 -6.29
C GLN A 160 -15.37 6.55 -6.02
N LYS A 161 -14.54 6.76 -4.98
CA LYS A 161 -14.08 8.09 -4.60
C LYS A 161 -13.30 8.77 -5.72
N LEU A 162 -12.39 8.04 -6.37
CA LEU A 162 -11.55 8.56 -7.45
C LEU A 162 -12.31 8.74 -8.76
N SER A 163 -13.35 7.92 -9.01
CA SER A 163 -14.18 8.02 -10.23
C SER A 163 -15.03 9.29 -10.30
N VAL A 164 -15.36 9.89 -9.16
CA VAL A 164 -16.13 11.14 -9.07
C VAL A 164 -15.27 12.35 -8.66
N LEU A 165 -13.94 12.17 -8.51
CA LEU A 165 -13.04 13.20 -8.01
C LEU A 165 -12.95 14.41 -8.95
N GLY A 166 -13.16 14.21 -10.25
CA GLY A 166 -13.05 15.25 -11.28
C GLY A 166 -11.61 15.74 -11.51
N LYS A 167 -10.61 15.01 -10.96
CA LYS A 167 -9.18 15.30 -11.12
C LYS A 167 -8.44 14.05 -11.58
N LYS A 168 -7.34 14.25 -12.32
CA LYS A 168 -6.47 13.14 -12.73
C LYS A 168 -5.92 12.43 -11.51
N ALA A 169 -6.09 11.11 -11.45
CA ALA A 169 -5.62 10.29 -10.34
C ALA A 169 -5.13 8.93 -10.83
N VAL A 170 -4.29 8.29 -10.01
CA VAL A 170 -3.85 6.90 -10.20
C VAL A 170 -4.05 6.17 -8.87
N LEU A 171 -4.83 5.08 -8.91
CA LEU A 171 -4.93 4.12 -7.82
C LEU A 171 -3.96 2.98 -8.10
N ALA A 172 -3.10 2.68 -7.14
CA ALA A 172 -2.23 1.52 -7.16
C ALA A 172 -2.45 0.74 -5.85
N PHE A 173 -2.98 -0.48 -5.96
CA PHE A 173 -3.36 -1.32 -4.82
C PHE A 173 -2.70 -2.69 -5.00
N PHE A 174 -2.05 -3.23 -3.97
CA PHE A 174 -1.30 -4.48 -4.11
C PHE A 174 -1.18 -5.21 -2.77
N GLY A 175 -1.16 -6.54 -2.82
CA GLY A 175 -0.81 -7.35 -1.66
C GLY A 175 0.70 -7.42 -1.47
N ASP A 176 1.18 -7.31 -0.24
CA ASP A 176 2.61 -7.32 0.10
C ASP A 176 3.20 -8.74 0.12
N HIS A 177 2.48 -9.70 0.71
CA HIS A 177 2.79 -11.12 0.72
C HIS A 177 1.56 -11.99 0.99
N ARG A 178 1.69 -13.31 0.85
CA ARG A 178 0.62 -14.25 1.26
C ARG A 178 0.57 -14.38 2.78
N PRO A 179 -0.61 -14.56 3.38
CA PRO A 179 -0.72 -14.80 4.82
C PRO A 179 -0.16 -16.18 5.20
N SER A 180 0.45 -16.29 6.38
CA SER A 180 0.90 -17.58 6.92
C SER A 180 -0.24 -18.22 7.71
N ILE A 181 -1.12 -18.93 7.01
CA ILE A 181 -2.22 -19.69 7.61
C ILE A 181 -1.82 -21.17 7.65
N PRO A 182 -1.65 -21.78 8.84
CA PRO A 182 -1.31 -23.20 8.97
C PRO A 182 -2.29 -24.08 8.17
N GLY A 183 -1.76 -25.04 7.42
CA GLY A 183 -2.57 -25.97 6.61
C GLY A 183 -3.05 -25.44 5.26
N TYR A 184 -3.04 -24.12 5.04
CA TYR A 184 -3.56 -23.50 3.82
C TYR A 184 -2.50 -22.93 2.89
N ASN A 185 -1.38 -22.45 3.44
CA ASN A 185 -0.29 -21.88 2.65
C ASN A 185 1.04 -22.56 3.01
N SER A 186 1.83 -22.90 1.97
CA SER A 186 3.20 -23.40 2.12
C SER A 186 4.20 -22.31 1.72
N PRO A 187 5.37 -22.24 2.37
CA PRO A 187 6.48 -21.40 1.92
C PRO A 187 7.08 -21.85 0.57
N GLU A 188 6.68 -23.01 0.05
CA GLU A 188 7.12 -23.57 -1.23
C GLU A 188 6.22 -23.12 -2.40
N GLY A 189 6.79 -23.04 -3.61
CA GLY A 189 6.06 -22.70 -4.85
C GLY A 189 6.01 -21.20 -5.20
N SER A 190 5.25 -20.87 -6.25
CA SER A 190 5.11 -19.50 -6.76
C SER A 190 4.38 -18.61 -5.74
N LYS A 191 5.04 -17.51 -5.33
CA LYS A 191 4.55 -16.53 -4.35
C LYS A 191 4.10 -15.27 -5.08
N SER A 192 2.83 -15.24 -5.47
CA SER A 192 2.16 -14.08 -6.05
C SER A 192 1.07 -13.55 -5.13
N THR A 193 0.88 -12.24 -5.20
CA THR A 193 -0.23 -11.48 -4.60
C THR A 193 -0.92 -10.69 -5.71
N PRO A 194 -2.21 -10.35 -5.56
CA PRO A 194 -2.92 -9.53 -6.52
C PRO A 194 -2.41 -8.08 -6.49
N PHE A 195 -2.52 -7.39 -7.62
CA PHE A 195 -2.35 -5.95 -7.71
C PHE A 195 -3.33 -5.36 -8.72
N VAL A 196 -3.60 -4.07 -8.57
CA VAL A 196 -4.38 -3.24 -9.47
C VAL A 196 -3.64 -1.91 -9.67
N ILE A 197 -3.63 -1.41 -10.90
CA ILE A 197 -3.35 -0.01 -11.20
C ILE A 197 -4.53 0.49 -12.04
N LYS A 198 -5.14 1.62 -11.67
CA LYS A 198 -6.23 2.25 -12.42
C LYS A 198 -6.01 3.75 -12.48
N THR A 199 -6.21 4.34 -13.66
CA THR A 199 -6.13 5.80 -13.86
C THR A 199 -7.52 6.39 -14.02
N TYR A 200 -7.73 7.60 -13.51
CA TYR A 200 -9.02 8.30 -13.54
C TYR A 200 -8.87 9.65 -14.22
N HIS A 201 -9.92 10.06 -14.94
CA HIS A 201 -10.01 11.38 -15.58
C HIS A 201 -8.82 11.71 -16.52
N SER A 202 -8.24 10.69 -17.15
CA SER A 202 -7.13 10.78 -18.10
C SER A 202 -7.59 10.41 -19.51
N SER A 203 -7.00 11.03 -20.54
CA SER A 203 -7.26 10.73 -21.95
C SER A 203 -6.54 9.48 -22.46
N ALA A 204 -5.68 8.87 -21.65
CA ALA A 204 -4.97 7.65 -22.01
C ALA A 204 -5.80 6.42 -21.61
N ASP A 205 -6.14 5.58 -22.58
CA ASP A 205 -6.69 4.25 -22.32
C ASP A 205 -5.72 3.46 -21.44
N PHE A 206 -6.22 2.96 -20.32
CA PHE A 206 -5.46 2.13 -19.41
C PHE A 206 -5.75 0.66 -19.69
N ASP A 207 -4.69 -0.12 -19.76
CA ASP A 207 -4.75 -1.56 -19.98
C ASP A 207 -4.57 -2.23 -18.62
N PHE A 208 -5.62 -2.90 -18.12
CA PHE A 208 -5.50 -3.83 -16.99
C PHE A 208 -4.80 -5.06 -17.52
N PRO A 209 -3.51 -5.26 -17.24
CA PRO A 209 -2.82 -6.38 -17.84
C PRO A 209 -3.24 -7.64 -17.10
N GLN A 210 -4.27 -8.31 -17.59
CA GLN A 210 -4.66 -9.62 -17.08
C GLN A 210 -3.57 -10.63 -17.42
N GLY A 211 -3.18 -11.47 -16.45
CA GLY A 211 -2.16 -12.49 -16.64
C GLY A 211 -0.71 -11.98 -16.67
N ILE A 212 -0.45 -10.72 -16.30
CA ILE A 212 0.93 -10.23 -16.15
C ILE A 212 1.42 -10.44 -14.71
N HIS A 213 2.65 -10.94 -14.61
CA HIS A 213 3.40 -10.99 -13.36
C HIS A 213 4.40 -9.84 -13.31
N LEU A 214 4.35 -9.06 -12.22
CA LEU A 214 5.31 -8.00 -11.94
C LEU A 214 6.01 -8.28 -10.62
N THR A 215 7.31 -7.98 -10.58
CA THR A 215 8.00 -7.71 -9.32
C THR A 215 7.53 -6.37 -8.75
N PRO A 216 7.68 -6.13 -7.43
CA PRO A 216 7.28 -4.84 -6.86
C PRO A 216 8.11 -3.66 -7.39
N ALA A 217 9.34 -3.91 -7.82
CA ALA A 217 10.16 -2.91 -8.51
C ALA A 217 9.57 -2.53 -9.88
N GLU A 218 9.14 -3.53 -10.67
CA GLU A 218 8.44 -3.28 -11.94
C GLU A 218 7.07 -2.62 -11.72
N PHE A 219 6.38 -2.96 -10.64
CA PHE A 219 5.15 -2.29 -10.23
C PHE A 219 5.38 -0.80 -9.93
N SER A 220 6.46 -0.44 -9.23
CA SER A 220 6.88 0.96 -9.03
C SER A 220 7.06 1.72 -10.36
N GLU A 221 7.76 1.10 -11.31
CA GLU A 221 7.96 1.69 -12.63
C GLU A 221 6.66 1.81 -13.44
N LYS A 222 5.71 0.88 -13.26
CA LYS A 222 4.36 0.99 -13.85
C LYS A 222 3.55 2.13 -13.24
N ILE A 223 3.65 2.38 -11.93
CA ILE A 223 3.05 3.56 -11.28
C ILE A 223 3.57 4.84 -11.94
N ILE A 224 4.90 5.00 -12.00
CA ILE A 224 5.54 6.20 -12.57
C ILE A 224 5.13 6.42 -14.03
N ARG A 225 5.09 5.36 -14.84
CA ARG A 225 4.63 5.44 -16.23
C ARG A 225 3.16 5.84 -16.34
N SER A 226 2.32 5.37 -15.43
CA SER A 226 0.89 5.71 -15.37
C SER A 226 0.68 7.18 -15.01
N LEU A 227 1.49 7.70 -14.09
CA LEU A 227 1.56 9.13 -13.80
C LEU A 227 2.02 9.91 -15.04
N GLY A 228 3.13 9.53 -15.68
CA GLY A 228 3.65 10.22 -16.86
C GLY A 228 2.68 10.29 -18.05
N LYS A 229 1.83 9.26 -18.25
CA LYS A 229 0.74 9.31 -19.24
C LYS A 229 -0.40 10.23 -18.81
N SER A 230 -0.78 10.19 -17.53
CA SER A 230 -1.88 10.97 -17.00
C SER A 230 -1.56 12.47 -16.92
N PHE A 231 -0.33 12.85 -16.58
CA PHE A 231 0.07 14.24 -16.34
C PHE A 231 0.66 14.96 -17.57
N ARG A 232 0.65 14.36 -18.77
CA ARG A 232 0.98 15.10 -20.01
C ARG A 232 -0.10 16.15 -20.32
N PRO A 233 0.29 17.36 -20.76
CA PRO A 233 -0.67 18.27 -21.39
C PRO A 233 -1.25 17.59 -22.64
N SER A 234 -2.57 17.69 -22.82
CA SER A 234 -3.26 17.33 -24.06
C SER A 234 -2.82 18.21 -25.21
#